data_AF-A0A9P8GII4-F1
#
_entry.id   AF-A0A9P8GII4-F1
#
_cell.length_a   1.000
_cell.length_b   1.000
_cell.length_c   1.000
_cell.angle_alpha   90.00
_cell.angle_beta   90.00
_cell.angle_gamma   90.00
#
_symmetry.space_group_name_H-M   'P 1'
#
loop_
_entity.id
_entity.type
_entity.pdbx_description
1 polymer ?
#
loop_
_entity_poly.entity_id
_entity_poly.type
_entity_poly.pdbx_seq_one_letter_code
_entity_poly.pdbx_strand_id
1 'polypeptide(L)'
;MNNTSFSLPPTRRTNQACDACKLRKVKCNGQAKCQQCSHLNLRCVYSAPKPRTKTLKRGKLIAQYKETTNGRAETSDSSPAQPSPSVINHDAAFFTSFLDDYDVSVYPVNPIMTVDDVLASIREMDQSAEAKTFVYAYTAITIALTNKSPDNSTDSQSQVRYWLEELIKARAAIAFDEKMSVRRVMISQFAHISLMCLANMDMSFYYVRESITMIQMLRIGHPEVMEKLNSSERARRQRLYWEVFIHERYLAISNYRPVVLPPLPDLPEFDPSIPPGVHEGFLQIIRLFRLIDEGFLANWFGTTTVTREWIDSKHKEIDEEPVGNEAHVGVTPLTDMQQADLIVTKHWMRMLVWQMAMSKCLLSSNSSKESLSLSFPVRLSTQLRALMTRFSRQAIEIHGSGIQQKLFELTDTIANVIITVPAATVQETAGRVDDFTFLIGFLFSLPSFDPVQRDILQNKLEQLQSLFPYSASEAGTSPAASDITYTSSSKTPHNDLPSPPSRVVWHEMAKKLSMAQPRDAPRSDLARLIEGV
;
A
#
# COMPACT_ATOMS: atom_id res chain seq x y z
N MET A 1 -3.64 -11.37 81.93
CA MET A 1 -2.79 -10.60 80.99
C MET A 1 -3.49 -10.61 79.64
N ASN A 2 -3.94 -9.44 79.20
CA ASN A 2 -4.78 -9.23 78.02
C ASN A 2 -4.02 -9.55 76.73
N ASN A 3 -4.62 -10.37 75.86
CA ASN A 3 -4.14 -10.60 74.50
C ASN A 3 -5.19 -10.04 73.53
N THR A 4 -5.13 -8.73 73.29
CA THR A 4 -5.94 -8.04 72.27
C THR A 4 -5.30 -8.25 70.91
N SER A 5 -5.92 -9.10 70.09
CA SER A 5 -5.67 -9.21 68.66
C SER A 5 -6.17 -7.96 67.95
N PHE A 6 -5.24 -7.12 67.48
CA PHE A 6 -5.55 -6.01 66.58
C PHE A 6 -5.93 -6.54 65.20
N SER A 7 -7.21 -6.47 64.85
CA SER A 7 -7.69 -6.62 63.48
C SER A 7 -7.32 -5.37 62.67
N LEU A 8 -6.49 -5.55 61.63
CA LEU A 8 -6.16 -4.49 60.68
C LEU A 8 -7.40 -4.11 59.84
N PRO A 9 -7.64 -2.82 59.57
CA PRO A 9 -8.77 -2.38 58.76
C PRO A 9 -8.64 -2.87 57.31
N PRO A 10 -9.76 -3.13 56.63
CA PRO A 10 -9.76 -3.65 55.26
C PRO A 10 -9.05 -2.67 54.32
N THR A 11 -8.07 -3.18 53.57
CA THR A 11 -7.34 -2.40 52.56
C THR A 11 -8.32 -1.92 51.51
N ARG A 12 -8.59 -0.61 51.47
CA ARG A 12 -9.33 0.02 50.36
C ARG A 12 -8.65 -0.37 49.05
N ARG A 13 -9.37 -0.99 48.12
CA ARG A 13 -8.88 -1.24 46.75
C ARG A 13 -8.66 0.13 46.10
N THR A 14 -7.42 0.43 45.78
CA THR A 14 -7.01 1.72 45.22
C THR A 14 -7.13 1.65 43.69
N ASN A 15 -8.02 2.44 43.10
CA ASN A 15 -8.28 2.44 41.65
C ASN A 15 -7.15 3.05 40.81
N GLN A 16 -6.09 3.60 41.44
CA GLN A 16 -4.95 4.19 40.75
C GLN A 16 -3.65 3.97 41.54
N ALA A 17 -2.63 3.45 40.86
CA ALA A 17 -1.25 3.41 41.38
C ALA A 17 -0.57 4.78 41.19
N CYS A 18 0.32 5.17 42.10
CA CYS A 18 1.15 6.36 41.93
C CYS A 18 2.09 6.21 40.71
N ASP A 19 2.59 7.34 40.20
CA ASP A 19 3.36 7.38 38.96
C ASP A 19 4.63 6.52 39.03
N ALA A 20 5.33 6.54 40.17
CA ALA A 20 6.53 5.75 40.40
C ALA A 20 6.24 4.23 40.45
N CYS A 21 5.18 3.81 41.14
CA CYS A 21 4.76 2.40 41.17
C CYS A 21 4.26 1.93 39.80
N LYS A 22 3.57 2.80 39.05
CA LYS A 22 3.06 2.52 37.70
C LYS A 22 4.19 2.34 36.70
N LEU A 23 5.20 3.23 36.72
CA LEU A 23 6.38 3.12 35.87
C LEU A 23 7.17 1.83 36.15
N ARG A 24 7.28 1.47 37.43
CA ARG A 24 8.00 0.28 37.89
C ARG A 24 7.18 -1.01 37.86
N LYS A 25 5.91 -0.95 37.46
CA LYS A 25 4.96 -2.08 37.41
C LYS A 25 4.87 -2.88 38.72
N VAL A 26 4.89 -2.21 39.87
CA VAL A 26 4.74 -2.83 41.20
C VAL A 26 3.44 -2.42 41.88
N LYS A 27 2.96 -3.24 42.82
CA LYS A 27 1.70 -2.99 43.53
C LYS A 27 1.80 -1.73 44.41
N CYS A 28 0.90 -0.79 44.20
CA CYS A 28 0.78 0.43 45.00
C CYS A 28 -0.32 0.24 46.06
N ASN A 29 -0.08 0.71 47.28
CA ASN A 29 -1.08 0.68 48.36
C ASN A 29 -1.94 1.95 48.45
N GLY A 30 -1.74 2.92 47.53
CA GLY A 30 -2.53 4.15 47.37
C GLY A 30 -2.56 5.14 48.54
N GLN A 31 -1.65 5.01 49.51
CA GLN A 31 -1.48 6.01 50.58
C GLN A 31 -0.84 7.30 50.04
N ALA A 32 -0.97 8.42 50.79
CA ALA A 32 -0.41 9.72 50.43
C ALA A 32 1.09 9.65 50.06
N LYS A 33 1.88 8.88 50.83
CA LYS A 33 3.19 8.34 50.42
C LYS A 33 3.10 6.81 50.51
N CYS A 34 3.07 6.12 49.37
CA CYS A 34 2.89 4.66 49.37
C CYS A 34 4.10 3.94 50.00
N GLN A 35 3.89 2.75 50.58
CA GLN A 35 4.97 1.99 51.24
C GLN A 35 6.19 1.76 50.33
N GLN A 36 5.94 1.47 49.05
CA GLN A 36 7.00 1.21 48.07
C GLN A 36 7.81 2.45 47.70
N CYS A 37 7.18 3.63 47.70
CA CYS A 37 7.90 4.89 47.56
C CYS A 37 8.57 5.31 48.87
N SER A 38 8.01 4.95 50.03
CA SER A 38 8.59 5.26 51.33
C SER A 38 9.89 4.48 51.58
N HIS A 39 9.87 3.17 51.38
CA HIS A 39 11.04 2.30 51.56
C HIS A 39 12.21 2.66 50.65
N LEU A 40 11.93 3.12 49.43
CA LEU A 40 12.95 3.45 48.43
C LEU A 40 13.22 4.96 48.34
N ASN A 41 12.67 5.72 49.28
CA ASN A 41 12.76 7.17 49.36
C ASN A 41 12.45 7.90 48.03
N LEU A 42 11.47 7.40 47.30
CA LEU A 42 11.02 7.95 46.02
C LEU A 42 9.90 8.98 46.23
N ARG A 43 9.85 9.96 45.33
CA ARG A 43 8.76 10.93 45.28
C ARG A 43 7.46 10.25 44.84
N CYS A 44 6.47 10.20 45.73
CA CYS A 44 5.18 9.57 45.48
C CYS A 44 4.18 10.62 44.97
N VAL A 45 3.84 10.57 43.69
CA VAL A 45 2.90 11.50 43.05
C VAL A 45 1.79 10.70 42.36
N TYR A 46 0.55 11.17 42.50
CA TYR A 46 -0.60 10.64 41.77
C TYR A 46 -1.03 11.70 40.77
N SER A 47 -0.52 11.61 39.53
CA SER A 47 -0.90 12.55 38.48
C SER A 47 -2.32 12.27 37.99
N ALA A 48 -3.11 13.33 37.75
CA ALA A 48 -4.38 13.21 37.07
C ALA A 48 -4.16 12.67 35.64
N PRO A 49 -5.05 11.81 35.11
CA PRO A 49 -4.92 11.33 33.73
C PRO A 49 -4.97 12.51 32.75
N LYS A 50 -3.93 12.66 31.90
CA LYS A 50 -3.91 13.68 30.84
C LYS A 50 -5.10 13.49 29.89
N PRO A 51 -5.76 14.56 29.42
CA PRO A 51 -6.78 14.46 28.38
C PRO A 51 -6.12 13.95 27.10
N ARG A 52 -6.51 12.75 26.67
CA ARG A 52 -6.12 12.23 25.35
C ARG A 52 -6.90 13.01 24.29
N THR A 53 -6.19 13.57 23.32
CA THR A 53 -6.74 13.95 22.01
C THR A 53 -7.56 12.78 21.45
N LYS A 54 -8.73 13.09 20.91
CA LYS A 54 -9.80 12.14 20.58
C LYS A 54 -9.38 11.15 19.50
N THR A 55 -8.83 10.00 19.89
CA THR A 55 -8.99 8.73 19.17
C THR A 55 -10.35 8.16 19.56
N LEU A 56 -11.25 8.01 18.58
CA LEU A 56 -12.61 7.47 18.76
C LEU A 56 -12.56 6.06 19.36
N LYS A 57 -13.28 5.87 20.48
CA LYS A 57 -13.23 4.69 21.36
C LYS A 57 -14.15 3.57 20.86
N ARG A 58 -13.54 2.44 20.52
CA ARG A 58 -14.09 1.07 20.28
C ARG A 58 -14.98 0.49 21.41
N GLY A 59 -15.19 1.20 22.52
CA GLY A 59 -15.92 0.71 23.70
C GLY A 59 -17.42 1.05 23.74
N LYS A 60 -17.88 2.09 23.03
CA LYS A 60 -19.32 2.45 23.01
C LYS A 60 -20.15 1.57 22.06
N LEU A 61 -19.53 0.99 21.02
CA LEU A 61 -20.21 0.08 20.09
C LEU A 61 -20.61 -1.25 20.75
N ILE A 62 -19.85 -1.76 21.73
CA ILE A 62 -20.12 -3.07 22.35
C ILE A 62 -21.31 -3.00 23.32
N ALA A 63 -21.50 -1.87 24.00
CA ALA A 63 -22.68 -1.65 24.84
C ALA A 63 -23.95 -1.50 23.99
N GLN A 64 -23.87 -0.78 22.87
CA GLN A 64 -24.95 -0.68 21.88
C GLN A 64 -25.29 -2.03 21.24
N TYR A 65 -24.31 -2.88 20.97
CA TYR A 65 -24.55 -4.22 20.41
C TYR A 65 -25.24 -5.16 21.40
N LYS A 66 -24.94 -5.07 22.71
CA LYS A 66 -25.61 -5.89 23.74
C LYS A 66 -27.06 -5.47 24.00
N GLU A 67 -27.39 -4.19 23.88
CA GLU A 67 -28.77 -3.71 23.99
C GLU A 67 -29.61 -4.06 22.74
N THR A 68 -28.98 -4.15 21.56
CA THR A 68 -29.67 -4.47 20.29
C THR A 68 -29.91 -5.98 20.09
N THR A 69 -29.16 -6.86 20.78
CA THR A 69 -29.17 -8.32 20.52
C THR A 69 -29.94 -9.13 21.58
N ASN A 70 -30.41 -8.52 22.67
CA ASN A 70 -31.08 -9.23 23.77
C ASN A 70 -32.59 -9.49 23.58
N GLY A 71 -33.09 -9.45 22.34
CA GLY A 71 -34.52 -9.53 22.03
C GLY A 71 -34.96 -10.62 21.03
N ARG A 72 -34.10 -11.53 20.58
CA ARG A 72 -34.50 -12.66 19.72
C ARG A 72 -34.05 -13.98 20.31
N ALA A 73 -34.86 -14.45 21.25
CA ALA A 73 -34.92 -15.86 21.63
C ALA A 73 -35.45 -16.69 20.45
N GLU A 74 -35.01 -17.94 20.45
CA GLU A 74 -35.26 -19.03 19.52
C GLU A 74 -36.73 -19.19 19.14
N THR A 75 -37.01 -19.17 17.84
CA THR A 75 -38.14 -19.90 17.25
C THR A 75 -37.63 -20.60 16.00
N SER A 76 -37.54 -21.92 16.10
CA SER A 76 -37.42 -22.86 14.99
C SER A 76 -38.50 -22.56 13.96
N ASP A 77 -38.12 -22.08 12.78
CA ASP A 77 -39.01 -22.11 11.64
C ASP A 77 -38.24 -22.48 10.37
N SER A 78 -38.80 -23.45 9.67
CA SER A 78 -38.24 -24.03 8.45
C SER A 78 -38.64 -23.15 7.28
N SER A 79 -37.68 -22.75 6.46
CA SER A 79 -37.94 -21.95 5.26
C SER A 79 -37.02 -22.33 4.12
N PRO A 80 -37.49 -22.15 2.87
CA PRO A 80 -37.23 -23.07 1.77
C PRO A 80 -35.89 -22.81 1.08
N ALA A 81 -35.36 -23.88 0.48
CA ALA A 81 -34.11 -23.91 -0.26
C ALA A 81 -34.00 -22.74 -1.25
N GLN A 82 -32.93 -21.96 -1.11
CA GLN A 82 -32.49 -21.04 -2.16
C GLN A 82 -32.06 -21.85 -3.39
N PRO A 83 -32.30 -21.34 -4.61
CA PRO A 83 -31.79 -21.97 -5.82
C PRO A 83 -30.26 -22.01 -5.74
N SER A 84 -29.71 -23.21 -5.88
CA SER A 84 -28.28 -23.47 -5.95
C SER A 84 -27.65 -22.58 -7.04
N PRO A 85 -26.48 -21.96 -6.79
CA PRO A 85 -25.72 -21.37 -7.87
C PRO A 85 -25.41 -22.48 -8.88
N SER A 86 -25.58 -22.19 -10.15
CA SER A 86 -25.17 -23.04 -11.27
C SER A 86 -23.78 -23.60 -10.96
N VAL A 87 -23.68 -24.93 -10.86
CA VAL A 87 -22.43 -25.63 -10.52
C VAL A 87 -21.45 -25.36 -11.65
N ILE A 88 -20.61 -24.34 -11.50
CA ILE A 88 -19.44 -24.16 -12.36
C ILE A 88 -18.57 -25.39 -12.07
N ASN A 89 -18.41 -26.25 -13.08
CA ASN A 89 -17.58 -27.42 -12.94
C ASN A 89 -16.11 -26.96 -12.95
N HIS A 90 -15.43 -27.04 -11.82
CA HIS A 90 -14.02 -26.64 -11.67
C HIS A 90 -13.09 -27.74 -12.20
N ASP A 91 -13.18 -28.02 -13.50
CA ASP A 91 -12.37 -29.02 -14.19
C ASP A 91 -11.04 -28.42 -14.70
N ALA A 92 -10.21 -29.25 -15.32
CA ALA A 92 -8.94 -28.80 -15.88
C ALA A 92 -9.13 -27.66 -16.90
N ALA A 93 -10.21 -27.70 -17.70
CA ALA A 93 -10.49 -26.67 -18.71
C ALA A 93 -10.73 -25.30 -18.07
N PHE A 94 -11.49 -25.26 -16.97
CA PHE A 94 -11.68 -24.07 -16.16
C PHE A 94 -10.34 -23.45 -15.72
N PHE A 95 -9.44 -24.22 -15.11
CA PHE A 95 -8.16 -23.68 -14.63
C PHE A 95 -7.23 -23.26 -15.77
N THR A 96 -7.25 -23.97 -16.89
CA THR A 96 -6.45 -23.60 -18.07
C THR A 96 -6.90 -22.31 -18.72
N SER A 97 -8.16 -21.88 -18.53
CA SER A 97 -8.67 -20.65 -19.12
C SER A 97 -7.97 -19.38 -18.62
N PHE A 98 -7.27 -19.45 -17.48
CA PHE A 98 -6.55 -18.33 -16.88
C PHE A 98 -5.08 -18.21 -17.33
N LEU A 99 -4.57 -19.14 -18.15
CA LEU A 99 -3.13 -19.23 -18.42
C LEU A 99 -2.61 -18.00 -19.19
N ASP A 100 -3.36 -17.50 -20.16
CA ASP A 100 -2.98 -16.31 -20.93
C ASP A 100 -2.90 -15.08 -20.02
N ASP A 101 -3.88 -14.95 -19.12
CA ASP A 101 -3.92 -13.87 -18.14
C ASP A 101 -2.76 -13.97 -17.14
N TYR A 102 -2.42 -15.19 -16.70
CA TYR A 102 -1.27 -15.44 -15.83
C TYR A 102 0.06 -15.08 -16.49
N ASP A 103 0.27 -15.53 -17.73
CA ASP A 103 1.52 -15.34 -18.47
C ASP A 103 1.80 -13.85 -18.74
N VAL A 104 0.74 -13.07 -18.98
CA VAL A 104 0.85 -11.63 -19.23
C VAL A 104 0.92 -10.80 -17.94
N SER A 105 0.18 -11.20 -16.90
CA SER A 105 -0.10 -10.32 -15.74
C SER A 105 0.62 -10.70 -14.46
N VAL A 106 0.89 -11.99 -14.24
CA VAL A 106 1.43 -12.50 -12.99
C VAL A 106 2.89 -12.90 -13.14
N TYR A 107 3.19 -13.69 -14.17
CA TYR A 107 4.53 -14.26 -14.40
C TYR A 107 5.64 -13.21 -14.60
N PRO A 108 5.43 -12.10 -15.36
CA PRO A 108 6.50 -11.13 -15.62
C PRO A 108 7.01 -10.40 -14.38
N VAL A 109 6.23 -10.42 -13.30
CA VAL A 109 6.50 -9.74 -12.03
C VAL A 109 6.67 -10.74 -10.86
N ASN A 110 6.31 -12.01 -11.05
CA ASN A 110 6.58 -13.14 -10.16
C ASN A 110 7.17 -14.35 -10.94
N PRO A 111 8.40 -14.23 -11.48
CA PRO A 111 8.96 -15.16 -12.48
C PRO A 111 9.54 -16.46 -11.88
N ILE A 112 8.73 -17.17 -11.09
CA ILE A 112 9.15 -18.38 -10.35
C ILE A 112 8.48 -19.63 -10.92
N MET A 113 7.18 -19.58 -11.20
CA MET A 113 6.41 -20.72 -11.72
C MET A 113 6.08 -20.44 -13.19
N THR A 114 6.64 -21.21 -14.11
CA THR A 114 6.35 -21.07 -15.54
C THR A 114 4.93 -21.53 -15.87
N VAL A 115 4.40 -21.16 -17.04
CA VAL A 115 3.15 -21.71 -17.58
C VAL A 115 3.17 -23.25 -17.61
N ASP A 116 4.33 -23.85 -17.94
CA ASP A 116 4.50 -25.31 -17.92
C ASP A 116 4.40 -25.91 -16.51
N ASP A 117 4.93 -25.23 -15.49
CA ASP A 117 4.78 -25.64 -14.09
C ASP A 117 3.30 -25.58 -13.64
N VAL A 118 2.56 -24.56 -14.09
CA VAL A 118 1.12 -24.43 -13.80
C VAL A 118 0.35 -25.57 -14.48
N LEU A 119 0.59 -25.80 -15.77
CA LEU A 119 -0.03 -26.89 -16.53
C LEU A 119 0.27 -28.26 -15.92
N ALA A 120 1.51 -28.50 -15.48
CA ALA A 120 1.88 -29.71 -14.75
C ALA A 120 1.07 -29.85 -13.44
N SER A 121 0.94 -28.77 -12.68
CA SER A 121 0.18 -28.77 -11.43
C SER A 121 -1.32 -29.01 -11.65
N ILE A 122 -1.91 -28.49 -12.75
CA ILE A 122 -3.29 -28.79 -13.14
C ILE A 122 -3.46 -30.28 -13.46
N ARG A 123 -2.51 -30.90 -14.18
CA ARG A 123 -2.56 -32.35 -14.47
C ARG A 123 -2.45 -33.23 -13.22
N GLU A 124 -1.70 -32.75 -12.21
CA GLU A 124 -1.41 -33.49 -10.98
C GLU A 124 -2.44 -33.26 -9.86
N MET A 125 -3.36 -32.30 -10.01
CA MET A 125 -4.17 -31.79 -8.89
C MET A 125 -5.10 -32.81 -8.24
N ASP A 126 -5.56 -33.82 -8.97
CA ASP A 126 -6.41 -34.87 -8.41
C ASP A 126 -5.63 -35.88 -7.56
N GLN A 127 -4.30 -35.93 -7.72
CA GLN A 127 -3.41 -36.90 -7.10
C GLN A 127 -2.50 -36.28 -6.03
N SER A 128 -2.32 -34.95 -6.08
CA SER A 128 -1.42 -34.22 -5.19
C SER A 128 -2.12 -33.03 -4.54
N ALA A 129 -2.24 -33.07 -3.20
CA ALA A 129 -2.78 -31.96 -2.42
C ALA A 129 -1.96 -30.67 -2.60
N GLU A 130 -0.63 -30.77 -2.74
CA GLU A 130 0.24 -29.63 -3.01
C GLU A 130 -0.06 -29.02 -4.38
N ALA A 131 -0.19 -29.85 -5.43
CA ALA A 131 -0.52 -29.38 -6.76
C ALA A 131 -1.91 -28.71 -6.79
N LYS A 132 -2.91 -29.33 -6.15
CA LYS A 132 -4.26 -28.77 -6.02
C LYS A 132 -4.28 -27.43 -5.31
N THR A 133 -3.58 -27.35 -4.18
CA THR A 133 -3.48 -26.10 -3.42
C THR A 133 -2.79 -25.01 -4.24
N PHE A 134 -1.74 -25.36 -4.99
CA PHE A 134 -1.07 -24.43 -5.88
C PHE A 134 -1.98 -23.94 -7.01
N VAL A 135 -2.77 -24.81 -7.64
CA VAL A 135 -3.76 -24.42 -8.67
C VAL A 135 -4.78 -23.43 -8.12
N TYR A 136 -5.26 -23.62 -6.88
CA TYR A 136 -6.15 -22.65 -6.23
C TYR A 136 -5.46 -21.33 -5.93
N ALA A 137 -4.20 -21.35 -5.49
CA ALA A 137 -3.40 -20.15 -5.25
C ALA A 137 -3.16 -19.35 -6.55
N TYR A 138 -2.77 -20.06 -7.62
CA TYR A 138 -2.61 -19.53 -8.99
C TYR A 138 -3.90 -18.87 -9.50
N THR A 139 -5.05 -19.52 -9.29
CA THR A 139 -6.35 -19.01 -9.73
C THR A 139 -6.70 -17.73 -8.97
N ALA A 140 -6.56 -17.75 -7.64
CA ALA A 140 -6.82 -16.60 -6.78
C ALA A 140 -5.97 -15.39 -7.18
N ILE A 141 -4.65 -15.57 -7.40
CA ILE A 141 -3.77 -14.45 -7.74
C ILE A 141 -4.05 -13.89 -9.14
N THR A 142 -4.35 -14.77 -10.11
CA THR A 142 -4.63 -14.35 -11.49
C THR A 142 -5.91 -13.51 -11.54
N ILE A 143 -6.98 -13.93 -10.85
CA ILE A 143 -8.21 -13.13 -10.72
C ILE A 143 -7.94 -11.82 -9.98
N ALA A 144 -7.15 -11.86 -8.89
CA ALA A 144 -6.86 -10.68 -8.06
C ALA A 144 -6.12 -9.57 -8.82
N LEU A 145 -5.16 -9.93 -9.69
CA LEU A 145 -4.37 -8.95 -10.43
C LEU A 145 -5.06 -8.48 -11.71
N THR A 146 -5.82 -9.35 -12.39
CA THR A 146 -6.52 -8.98 -13.64
C THR A 146 -7.89 -8.37 -13.43
N ASN A 147 -8.49 -8.53 -12.23
CA ASN A 147 -9.90 -8.23 -11.95
C ASN A 147 -10.89 -8.92 -12.90
N LYS A 148 -10.47 -10.00 -13.57
CA LYS A 148 -11.33 -10.78 -14.48
C LYS A 148 -11.98 -11.92 -13.70
N SER A 149 -13.29 -11.82 -13.49
CA SER A 149 -14.07 -12.92 -12.96
C SER A 149 -14.40 -13.92 -14.07
N PRO A 150 -14.31 -15.24 -13.82
CA PRO A 150 -14.78 -16.26 -14.77
C PRO A 150 -16.30 -16.21 -15.00
N ASP A 151 -17.04 -15.63 -14.06
CA ASP A 151 -18.48 -15.42 -14.17
C ASP A 151 -18.80 -13.93 -14.03
N ASN A 152 -19.47 -13.39 -15.05
CA ASN A 152 -19.94 -12.00 -15.08
C ASN A 152 -20.93 -11.67 -13.93
N SER A 153 -21.49 -12.68 -13.27
CA SER A 153 -22.43 -12.51 -12.16
C SER A 153 -21.78 -12.14 -10.82
N THR A 154 -20.51 -12.48 -10.63
CA THR A 154 -19.82 -12.35 -9.34
C THR A 154 -18.64 -11.39 -9.43
N ASP A 155 -18.51 -10.51 -8.44
CA ASP A 155 -17.35 -9.63 -8.33
C ASP A 155 -16.03 -10.42 -8.14
N SER A 156 -14.97 -9.89 -8.73
CA SER A 156 -13.61 -10.42 -8.66
C SER A 156 -13.12 -10.63 -7.22
N GLN A 157 -13.40 -9.73 -6.28
CA GLN A 157 -12.93 -9.91 -4.89
C GLN A 157 -13.63 -11.07 -4.19
N SER A 158 -14.92 -11.26 -4.44
CA SER A 158 -15.65 -12.44 -3.95
C SER A 158 -15.08 -13.75 -4.50
N GLN A 159 -14.70 -13.78 -5.78
CA GLN A 159 -14.03 -14.94 -6.38
C GLN A 159 -12.65 -15.19 -5.78
N VAL A 160 -11.84 -14.15 -5.56
CA VAL A 160 -10.53 -14.28 -4.90
C VAL A 160 -10.70 -14.85 -3.48
N ARG A 161 -11.69 -14.38 -2.71
CA ARG A 161 -11.99 -14.92 -1.37
C ARG A 161 -12.37 -16.39 -1.43
N TYR A 162 -13.24 -16.77 -2.37
CA TYR A 162 -13.64 -18.15 -2.58
C TYR A 162 -12.42 -19.06 -2.83
N TRP A 163 -11.54 -18.70 -3.76
CA TRP A 163 -10.35 -19.50 -4.07
C TRP A 163 -9.33 -19.55 -2.93
N LEU A 164 -9.21 -18.49 -2.13
CA LEU A 164 -8.39 -18.51 -0.91
C LEU A 164 -8.97 -19.45 0.15
N GLU A 165 -10.30 -19.51 0.31
CA GLU A 165 -10.95 -20.45 1.21
C GLU A 165 -10.76 -21.90 0.73
N GLU A 166 -10.92 -22.16 -0.57
CA GLU A 166 -10.67 -23.49 -1.15
C GLU A 166 -9.20 -23.91 -1.04
N LEU A 167 -8.25 -22.96 -1.23
CA LEU A 167 -6.83 -23.17 -0.95
C LEU A 167 -6.61 -23.64 0.48
N ILE A 168 -7.19 -22.94 1.46
CA ILE A 168 -7.03 -23.28 2.89
C ILE A 168 -7.61 -24.66 3.19
N LYS A 169 -8.77 -25.00 2.61
CA LYS A 169 -9.39 -26.33 2.77
C LYS A 169 -8.57 -27.44 2.12
N ALA A 170 -7.92 -27.17 0.99
CA ALA A 170 -7.10 -28.13 0.26
C ALA A 170 -5.70 -28.33 0.86
N ARG A 171 -5.21 -27.38 1.67
CA ARG A 171 -3.92 -27.50 2.35
C ARG A 171 -3.93 -28.71 3.29
N ALA A 172 -3.07 -29.68 2.98
CA ALA A 172 -2.80 -30.79 3.87
C ALA A 172 -2.06 -30.33 5.14
N ALA A 173 -2.23 -31.08 6.23
CA ALA A 173 -1.42 -30.90 7.42
C ALA A 173 0.07 -31.10 7.10
N ILE A 174 0.95 -30.31 7.73
CA ILE A 174 2.40 -30.42 7.54
C ILE A 174 2.87 -31.73 8.20
N ALA A 175 3.43 -32.65 7.41
CA ALA A 175 3.98 -33.90 7.90
C ALA A 175 5.30 -33.69 8.67
N PHE A 176 5.70 -34.68 9.48
CA PHE A 176 6.91 -34.60 10.31
C PHE A 176 8.20 -34.51 9.47
N ASP A 177 8.26 -35.24 8.36
CA ASP A 177 9.37 -35.34 7.42
C ASP A 177 9.14 -34.50 6.14
N GLU A 178 8.22 -33.53 6.21
CA GLU A 178 7.84 -32.69 5.09
C GLU A 178 9.06 -31.91 4.54
N LYS A 179 9.30 -32.01 3.23
CA LYS A 179 10.34 -31.24 2.55
C LYS A 179 9.75 -29.95 1.97
N MET A 180 10.46 -28.84 2.16
CA MET A 180 10.07 -27.59 1.52
C MET A 180 10.44 -27.63 0.04
N SER A 181 9.53 -27.10 -0.79
CA SER A 181 9.65 -27.01 -2.24
C SER A 181 9.42 -25.56 -2.68
N VAL A 182 9.87 -25.21 -3.88
CA VAL A 182 9.55 -23.90 -4.49
C VAL A 182 8.03 -23.71 -4.59
N ARG A 183 7.30 -24.75 -5.02
CA ARG A 183 5.84 -24.72 -5.15
C ARG A 183 5.12 -24.43 -3.83
N ARG A 184 5.58 -25.01 -2.70
CA ARG A 184 5.07 -24.68 -1.36
C ARG A 184 5.25 -23.21 -0.99
N VAL A 185 6.43 -22.64 -1.27
CA VAL A 185 6.64 -21.21 -1.04
C VAL A 185 5.69 -20.37 -1.89
N MET A 186 5.52 -20.75 -3.16
CA MET A 186 4.63 -20.02 -4.07
C MET A 186 3.15 -20.11 -3.70
N ILE A 187 2.69 -21.21 -3.10
CA ILE A 187 1.33 -21.29 -2.52
C ILE A 187 1.13 -20.16 -1.49
N SER A 188 2.04 -20.04 -0.53
CA SER A 188 1.96 -19.01 0.51
C SER A 188 2.16 -17.61 -0.07
N GLN A 189 3.07 -17.46 -1.04
CA GLN A 189 3.33 -16.19 -1.69
C GLN A 189 2.13 -15.69 -2.49
N PHE A 190 1.48 -16.53 -3.29
CA PHE A 190 0.26 -16.15 -4.02
C PHE A 190 -0.91 -15.89 -3.07
N ALA A 191 -1.03 -16.64 -1.97
CA ALA A 191 -2.02 -16.33 -0.93
C ALA A 191 -1.76 -14.95 -0.30
N HIS A 192 -0.49 -14.63 0.00
CA HIS A 192 -0.07 -13.33 0.51
C HIS A 192 -0.50 -12.18 -0.42
N ILE A 193 -0.17 -12.27 -1.71
CA ILE A 193 -0.44 -11.20 -2.68
C ILE A 193 -1.95 -11.05 -2.88
N SER A 194 -2.68 -12.16 -3.01
CA SER A 194 -4.15 -12.14 -3.12
C SER A 194 -4.80 -11.45 -1.90
N LEU A 195 -4.29 -11.71 -0.69
CA LEU A 195 -4.76 -11.05 0.53
C LEU A 195 -4.40 -9.56 0.59
N MET A 196 -3.29 -9.13 -0.02
CA MET A 196 -3.00 -7.70 -0.20
C MET A 196 -4.03 -7.03 -1.11
N CYS A 197 -4.42 -7.68 -2.21
CA CYS A 197 -5.45 -7.17 -3.12
C CYS A 197 -6.81 -7.05 -2.42
N LEU A 198 -7.09 -7.90 -1.43
CA LEU A 198 -8.28 -7.83 -0.57
C LEU A 198 -8.13 -6.88 0.64
N ALA A 199 -7.04 -6.11 0.72
CA ALA A 199 -6.68 -5.26 1.85
C ALA A 199 -6.62 -5.96 3.22
N ASN A 200 -6.45 -7.29 3.25
CA ASN A 200 -6.30 -8.06 4.48
C ASN A 200 -4.82 -8.15 4.90
N MET A 201 -4.30 -7.03 5.38
CA MET A 201 -2.86 -6.83 5.61
C MET A 201 -2.28 -7.70 6.75
N ASP A 202 -3.09 -8.07 7.74
CA ASP A 202 -2.64 -8.94 8.85
C ASP A 202 -2.39 -10.37 8.36
N MET A 203 -3.35 -10.96 7.64
CA MET A 203 -3.19 -12.31 7.09
C MET A 203 -2.19 -12.34 5.94
N SER A 204 -2.16 -11.27 5.14
CA SER A 204 -1.13 -11.08 4.12
C SER A 204 0.28 -11.14 4.73
N PHE A 205 0.52 -10.45 5.85
CA PHE A 205 1.80 -10.51 6.56
C PHE A 205 2.13 -11.91 7.12
N TYR A 206 1.12 -12.63 7.64
CA TYR A 206 1.29 -14.01 8.09
C TYR A 206 1.83 -14.90 6.96
N TYR A 207 1.26 -14.82 5.76
CA TYR A 207 1.69 -15.66 4.65
C TYR A 207 3.08 -15.28 4.11
N VAL A 208 3.48 -14.00 4.14
CA VAL A 208 4.90 -13.64 3.87
C VAL A 208 5.83 -14.27 4.88
N ARG A 209 5.47 -14.26 6.17
CA ARG A 209 6.28 -14.90 7.22
C ARG A 209 6.40 -16.39 7.03
N GLU A 210 5.33 -17.04 6.58
CA GLU A 210 5.35 -18.44 6.18
C GLU A 210 6.32 -18.66 5.01
N SER A 211 6.23 -17.85 3.94
CA SER A 211 7.16 -17.90 2.79
C SER A 211 8.62 -17.72 3.19
N ILE A 212 8.93 -16.73 4.03
CA ILE A 212 10.28 -16.48 4.56
C ILE A 212 10.81 -17.69 5.31
N THR A 213 9.98 -18.28 6.18
CA THR A 213 10.36 -19.46 6.96
C THR A 213 10.73 -20.61 6.04
N MET A 214 9.92 -20.87 5.00
CA MET A 214 10.19 -21.93 4.03
C MET A 214 11.44 -21.65 3.18
N ILE A 215 11.69 -20.40 2.79
CA ILE A 215 12.93 -20.00 2.11
C ILE A 215 14.17 -20.25 2.97
N GLN A 216 14.11 -19.92 4.26
CA GLN A 216 15.20 -20.18 5.20
C GLN A 216 15.44 -21.69 5.37
N MET A 217 14.38 -22.50 5.38
CA MET A 217 14.48 -23.98 5.37
C MET A 217 15.08 -24.53 4.07
N LEU A 218 14.83 -23.88 2.93
CA LEU A 218 15.47 -24.20 1.65
C LEU A 218 16.96 -23.80 1.60
N ARG A 219 17.44 -23.02 2.59
CA ARG A 219 18.83 -22.56 2.73
C ARG A 219 19.36 -21.86 1.47
N ILE A 220 18.49 -21.08 0.83
CA ILE A 220 18.85 -20.31 -0.37
C ILE A 220 19.91 -19.27 0.00
N GLY A 221 21.01 -19.24 -0.74
CA GLY A 221 22.19 -18.41 -0.45
C GLY A 221 23.35 -19.15 0.22
N HIS A 222 23.15 -20.40 0.67
CA HIS A 222 24.24 -21.25 1.18
C HIS A 222 24.97 -21.97 0.04
N PRO A 223 26.29 -21.77 -0.17
CA PRO A 223 27.03 -22.38 -1.27
C PRO A 223 26.88 -23.91 -1.33
N GLU A 224 26.93 -24.59 -0.19
CA GLU A 224 26.86 -26.05 -0.08
C GLU A 224 25.51 -26.66 -0.51
N VAL A 225 24.46 -25.82 -0.60
CA VAL A 225 23.15 -26.19 -1.13
C VAL A 225 23.02 -25.74 -2.57
N MET A 226 23.39 -24.49 -2.86
CA MET A 226 23.23 -23.90 -4.19
C MET A 226 24.09 -24.61 -5.24
N GLU A 227 25.35 -24.93 -4.95
CA GLU A 227 26.27 -25.59 -5.90
C GLU A 227 25.79 -26.97 -6.38
N LYS A 228 24.92 -27.64 -5.59
CA LYS A 228 24.35 -28.96 -5.95
C LYS A 228 23.20 -28.85 -6.96
N LEU A 229 22.64 -27.66 -7.14
CA LEU A 229 21.54 -27.42 -8.05
C LEU A 229 22.08 -27.08 -9.44
N ASN A 230 21.33 -27.43 -10.48
CA ASN A 230 21.62 -26.93 -11.82
C ASN A 230 21.40 -25.40 -11.89
N SER A 231 21.93 -24.76 -12.94
CA SER A 231 21.91 -23.29 -13.09
C SER A 231 20.49 -22.71 -13.08
N SER A 232 19.55 -23.31 -13.81
CA SER A 232 18.17 -22.80 -13.87
C SER A 232 17.45 -22.92 -12.52
N GLU A 233 17.65 -24.02 -11.79
CA GLU A 233 17.05 -24.18 -10.45
C GLU A 233 17.70 -23.25 -9.42
N ARG A 234 19.02 -22.99 -9.50
CA ARG A 234 19.67 -21.96 -8.67
C ARG A 234 19.07 -20.58 -8.94
N ALA A 235 18.99 -20.20 -10.22
CA ALA A 235 18.42 -18.93 -10.64
C ALA A 235 16.97 -18.79 -10.19
N ARG A 236 16.15 -19.86 -10.34
CA ARG A 236 14.76 -19.91 -9.87
C ARG A 236 14.64 -19.67 -8.36
N ARG A 237 15.49 -20.31 -7.55
CA ARG A 237 15.51 -20.11 -6.09
C ARG A 237 15.99 -18.72 -5.68
N GLN A 238 16.97 -18.16 -6.38
CA GLN A 238 17.37 -16.76 -6.17
C GLN A 238 16.21 -15.82 -6.50
N ARG A 239 15.49 -16.04 -7.62
CA ARG A 239 14.29 -15.26 -7.95
C ARG A 239 13.22 -15.35 -6.86
N LEU A 240 12.94 -16.56 -6.38
CA LEU A 240 12.00 -16.79 -5.27
C LEU A 240 12.40 -16.03 -3.99
N TYR A 241 13.68 -16.05 -3.63
CA TYR A 241 14.19 -15.31 -2.47
C TYR A 241 13.92 -13.81 -2.62
N TRP A 242 14.28 -13.27 -3.78
CA TRP A 242 14.14 -11.86 -4.07
C TRP A 242 12.69 -11.40 -4.19
N GLU A 243 11.78 -12.24 -4.70
CA GLU A 243 10.33 -11.98 -4.69
C GLU A 243 9.84 -11.77 -3.25
N VAL A 244 10.12 -12.72 -2.36
CA VAL A 244 9.71 -12.62 -0.96
C VAL A 244 10.38 -11.46 -0.25
N PHE A 245 11.64 -11.15 -0.57
CA PHE A 245 12.34 -9.97 -0.07
C PHE A 245 11.62 -8.68 -0.45
N ILE A 246 11.26 -8.49 -1.72
CA ILE A 246 10.56 -7.29 -2.22
C ILE A 246 9.25 -7.10 -1.47
N HIS A 247 8.47 -8.16 -1.32
CA HIS A 247 7.18 -8.13 -0.61
C HIS A 247 7.36 -7.84 0.89
N GLU A 248 8.39 -8.39 1.55
CA GLU A 248 8.69 -8.06 2.94
C GLU A 248 9.05 -6.57 3.10
N ARG A 249 9.90 -6.03 2.23
CA ARG A 249 10.30 -4.61 2.25
C ARG A 249 9.10 -3.69 1.99
N TYR A 250 8.22 -4.06 1.07
CA TYR A 250 6.98 -3.32 0.83
C TYR A 250 6.11 -3.26 2.10
N LEU A 251 5.83 -4.40 2.74
CA LEU A 251 5.04 -4.44 3.99
C LEU A 251 5.73 -3.69 5.15
N ALA A 252 7.06 -3.66 5.16
CA ALA A 252 7.81 -2.89 6.15
C ALA A 252 7.54 -1.40 6.01
N ILE A 253 7.49 -0.88 4.78
CA ILE A 253 7.17 0.53 4.54
C ILE A 253 5.68 0.81 4.75
N SER A 254 4.80 0.10 4.04
CA SER A 254 3.37 0.41 3.98
C SER A 254 2.62 0.07 5.27
N ASN A 255 3.08 -0.92 6.04
CA ASN A 255 2.37 -1.42 7.23
C ASN A 255 3.23 -1.45 8.49
N TYR A 256 4.41 -0.83 8.47
CA TYR A 256 5.34 -0.79 9.61
C TYR A 256 5.67 -2.18 10.18
N ARG A 257 5.78 -3.18 9.30
CA ARG A 257 6.13 -4.54 9.70
C ARG A 257 7.64 -4.67 9.91
N PRO A 258 8.09 -5.45 10.90
CA PRO A 258 9.51 -5.77 11.03
C PRO A 258 9.99 -6.55 9.80
N VAL A 259 11.30 -6.53 9.54
CA VAL A 259 11.96 -7.33 8.50
C VAL A 259 12.86 -8.38 9.14
N VAL A 260 12.98 -9.57 8.54
CA VAL A 260 13.90 -10.63 9.00
C VAL A 260 14.63 -11.32 7.85
N LEU A 261 14.29 -11.02 6.59
CA LEU A 261 14.97 -11.60 5.44
C LEU A 261 16.10 -10.64 4.99
N PRO A 262 17.39 -10.97 5.22
CA PRO A 262 18.50 -10.15 4.73
C PRO A 262 18.54 -10.16 3.20
N PRO A 263 19.22 -9.21 2.53
CA PRO A 263 19.45 -9.31 1.10
C PRO A 263 20.44 -10.44 0.78
N LEU A 264 20.27 -11.11 -0.36
CA LEU A 264 21.34 -11.94 -0.92
C LEU A 264 22.50 -11.05 -1.41
N PRO A 265 23.76 -11.56 -1.40
CA PRO A 265 24.89 -10.81 -1.93
C PRO A 265 24.74 -10.53 -3.43
N ASP A 266 24.28 -11.54 -4.16
CA ASP A 266 24.19 -11.53 -5.62
C ASP A 266 22.74 -11.45 -6.12
N LEU A 267 22.60 -10.86 -7.30
CA LEU A 267 21.35 -10.92 -8.07
C LEU A 267 21.12 -12.33 -8.63
N PRO A 268 19.88 -12.69 -9.02
CA PRO A 268 19.63 -13.96 -9.69
C PRO A 268 20.56 -14.20 -10.89
N GLU A 269 21.08 -15.41 -10.98
CA GLU A 269 21.84 -15.87 -12.15
C GLU A 269 20.98 -15.77 -13.42
N PHE A 270 21.63 -15.59 -14.57
CA PHE A 270 20.97 -15.62 -15.87
C PHE A 270 20.36 -17.00 -16.11
N ASP A 271 19.11 -17.01 -16.56
CA ASP A 271 18.35 -18.23 -16.82
C ASP A 271 17.80 -18.18 -18.25
N PRO A 272 18.35 -18.97 -19.19
CA PRO A 272 17.90 -18.93 -20.58
C PRO A 272 16.49 -19.50 -20.78
N SER A 273 15.91 -20.13 -19.75
CA SER A 273 14.57 -20.70 -19.81
C SER A 273 13.45 -19.65 -19.65
N ILE A 274 13.79 -18.42 -19.26
CA ILE A 274 12.82 -17.34 -19.05
C ILE A 274 12.99 -16.23 -20.10
N PRO A 275 11.92 -15.51 -20.47
CA PRO A 275 12.02 -14.41 -21.42
C PRO A 275 13.00 -13.32 -20.94
N PRO A 276 13.87 -12.78 -21.82
CA PRO A 276 14.87 -11.77 -21.42
C PRO A 276 14.28 -10.53 -20.75
N GLY A 277 13.13 -10.02 -21.25
CA GLY A 277 12.44 -8.88 -20.64
C GLY A 277 11.92 -9.16 -19.23
N VAL A 278 11.52 -10.40 -18.94
CA VAL A 278 11.10 -10.84 -17.60
C VAL A 278 12.31 -10.88 -16.66
N HIS A 279 13.42 -11.46 -17.10
CA HIS A 279 14.67 -11.47 -16.33
C HIS A 279 15.13 -10.05 -16.00
N GLU A 280 15.28 -9.20 -17.02
CA GLU A 280 15.74 -7.82 -16.86
C GLU A 280 14.80 -7.01 -15.97
N GLY A 281 13.49 -7.07 -16.20
CA GLY A 281 12.52 -6.34 -15.38
C GLY A 281 12.60 -6.74 -13.91
N PHE A 282 12.77 -8.04 -13.64
CA PHE A 282 12.90 -8.54 -12.27
C PHE A 282 14.22 -8.11 -11.61
N LEU A 283 15.34 -8.11 -12.34
CA LEU A 283 16.61 -7.58 -11.81
C LEU A 283 16.49 -6.10 -11.43
N GLN A 284 15.79 -5.32 -12.24
CA GLN A 284 15.61 -3.89 -12.03
C GLN A 284 14.79 -3.59 -10.77
N ILE A 285 13.68 -4.29 -10.55
CA ILE A 285 12.87 -4.07 -9.34
C ILE A 285 13.62 -4.51 -8.07
N ILE A 286 14.46 -5.57 -8.15
CA ILE A 286 15.33 -5.96 -7.04
C ILE A 286 16.28 -4.82 -6.67
N ARG A 287 16.94 -4.19 -7.66
CA ARG A 287 17.88 -3.08 -7.39
C ARG A 287 17.20 -1.93 -6.66
N LEU A 288 15.99 -1.54 -7.06
CA LEU A 288 15.22 -0.51 -6.35
C LEU A 288 14.92 -0.92 -4.90
N PHE A 289 14.38 -2.12 -4.67
CA PHE A 289 14.01 -2.56 -3.32
C PHE A 289 15.22 -2.84 -2.42
N ARG A 290 16.41 -3.09 -2.98
CA ARG A 290 17.66 -3.14 -2.21
C ARG A 290 18.06 -1.81 -1.60
N LEU A 291 17.60 -0.68 -2.17
CA LEU A 291 17.81 0.65 -1.59
C LEU A 291 17.05 0.83 -0.27
N ILE A 292 16.05 -0.02 0.02
CA ILE A 292 15.39 -0.10 1.33
C ILE A 292 16.25 -0.95 2.27
N ASP A 293 17.45 -0.43 2.55
CA ASP A 293 18.44 -1.04 3.43
C ASP A 293 18.11 -0.86 4.92
N GLU A 294 18.98 -1.38 5.78
CA GLU A 294 18.82 -1.27 7.24
C GLU A 294 18.80 0.18 7.73
N GLY A 295 19.59 1.07 7.12
CA GLY A 295 19.63 2.49 7.46
C GLY A 295 18.35 3.22 7.05
N PHE A 296 17.83 2.92 5.86
CA PHE A 296 16.54 3.40 5.38
C PHE A 296 15.43 2.99 6.35
N LEU A 297 15.35 1.71 6.70
CA LEU A 297 14.31 1.22 7.61
C LEU A 297 14.47 1.74 9.04
N ALA A 298 15.71 1.90 9.52
CA ALA A 298 15.96 2.49 10.83
C ALA A 298 15.47 3.95 10.90
N ASN A 299 15.69 4.72 9.84
CA ASN A 299 15.15 6.07 9.71
C ASN A 299 13.62 6.07 9.57
N TRP A 300 13.05 5.16 8.77
CA TRP A 300 11.60 5.01 8.58
C TRP A 300 10.87 4.69 9.90
N PHE A 301 11.41 3.74 10.68
CA PHE A 301 10.86 3.35 11.97
C PHE A 301 11.20 4.31 13.11
N GLY A 302 12.00 5.35 12.83
CA GLY A 302 12.43 6.34 13.82
C GLY A 302 13.32 5.76 14.92
N THR A 303 14.06 4.68 14.63
CA THR A 303 15.04 4.09 15.56
C THR A 303 16.38 4.83 15.51
N THR A 304 16.61 5.65 14.49
CA THR A 304 17.80 6.49 14.32
C THR A 304 17.42 7.94 13.99
N THR A 305 18.42 8.82 13.93
CA THR A 305 18.22 10.25 13.63
C THR A 305 18.46 10.51 12.15
N VAL A 306 17.41 10.95 11.46
CA VAL A 306 17.48 11.42 10.07
C VAL A 306 18.22 12.76 10.01
N THR A 307 19.23 12.86 9.14
CA THR A 307 20.00 14.09 8.92
C THR A 307 19.81 14.63 7.49
N ARG A 308 20.14 15.90 7.26
CA ARG A 308 20.07 16.51 5.91
C ARG A 308 21.04 15.84 4.94
N GLU A 309 22.21 15.46 5.42
CA GLU A 309 23.25 14.79 4.65
C GLU A 309 22.79 13.40 4.20
N TRP A 310 22.12 12.66 5.10
CA TRP A 310 21.57 11.35 4.76
C TRP A 310 20.44 11.46 3.73
N ILE A 311 19.51 12.41 3.91
CA ILE A 311 18.42 12.66 2.95
C ILE A 311 18.97 12.93 1.55
N ASP A 312 19.93 13.86 1.46
CA ASP A 312 20.52 14.23 0.18
C ASP A 312 21.27 13.06 -0.46
N SER A 313 22.07 12.33 0.33
CA SER A 313 22.79 11.15 -0.14
C SER A 313 21.84 10.07 -0.61
N LYS A 314 20.73 9.81 0.10
CA LYS A 314 19.80 8.73 -0.25
C LYS A 314 18.95 9.08 -1.46
N HIS A 315 18.53 10.34 -1.62
CA HIS A 315 17.91 10.79 -2.88
C HIS A 315 18.86 10.67 -4.06
N LYS A 316 20.13 11.08 -3.88
CA LYS A 316 21.14 10.92 -4.93
C LYS A 316 21.35 9.46 -5.33
N GLU A 317 21.47 8.56 -4.36
CA GLU A 317 21.58 7.11 -4.60
C GLU A 317 20.39 6.56 -5.39
N ILE A 318 19.16 6.96 -5.03
CA ILE A 318 17.95 6.58 -5.78
C ILE A 318 17.97 7.16 -7.21
N ASP A 319 18.37 8.42 -7.37
CA ASP A 319 18.38 9.10 -8.67
C ASP A 319 19.44 8.50 -9.61
N GLU A 320 20.62 8.15 -9.08
CA GLU A 320 21.73 7.52 -9.81
C GLU A 320 21.44 6.10 -10.28
N GLU A 321 20.52 5.38 -9.63
CA GLU A 321 20.10 4.06 -10.11
C GLU A 321 19.44 4.20 -11.50
N PRO A 322 20.03 3.64 -12.58
CA PRO A 322 19.55 3.87 -13.96
C PRO A 322 18.15 3.29 -14.21
N VAL A 323 17.72 2.36 -13.37
CA VAL A 323 16.40 1.74 -13.38
C VAL A 323 15.29 2.76 -13.23
N GLY A 324 14.23 2.63 -14.03
CA GLY A 324 13.08 3.52 -13.97
C GLY A 324 13.43 4.97 -14.33
N ASN A 325 14.56 5.23 -15.01
CA ASN A 325 14.83 6.52 -15.60
C ASN A 325 14.06 6.65 -16.93
N GLU A 326 13.35 7.78 -17.09
CA GLU A 326 12.51 8.05 -18.25
C GLU A 326 13.27 7.97 -19.58
N ALA A 327 14.58 8.24 -19.57
CA ALA A 327 15.45 8.15 -20.74
C ALA A 327 15.57 6.74 -21.34
N HIS A 328 15.25 5.68 -20.58
CA HIS A 328 15.35 4.28 -21.03
C HIS A 328 14.01 3.70 -21.53
N VAL A 329 12.96 4.53 -21.56
CA VAL A 329 11.63 4.10 -21.99
C VAL A 329 11.61 3.94 -23.51
N GLY A 330 11.16 2.77 -23.99
CA GLY A 330 11.15 2.40 -25.40
C GLY A 330 12.51 1.94 -25.96
N VAL A 331 13.58 1.98 -25.16
CA VAL A 331 14.93 1.48 -25.51
C VAL A 331 15.20 0.10 -24.90
N THR A 332 14.50 -0.22 -23.80
CA THR A 332 14.63 -1.50 -23.08
C THR A 332 13.64 -2.54 -23.60
N PRO A 333 13.93 -3.85 -23.49
CA PRO A 333 13.00 -4.93 -23.87
C PRO A 333 11.84 -5.13 -22.87
N LEU A 334 11.59 -4.15 -22.00
CA LEU A 334 10.58 -4.20 -20.95
C LEU A 334 9.21 -3.83 -21.49
N THR A 335 8.16 -4.45 -20.97
CA THR A 335 6.78 -4.05 -21.26
C THR A 335 6.45 -2.70 -20.63
N ASP A 336 5.47 -1.98 -21.19
CA ASP A 336 4.94 -0.73 -20.61
C ASP A 336 4.55 -0.91 -19.14
N MET A 337 4.00 -2.08 -18.81
CA MET A 337 3.61 -2.50 -17.47
C MET A 337 4.81 -2.51 -16.51
N GLN A 338 5.87 -3.25 -16.86
CA GLN A 338 7.09 -3.30 -16.05
C GLN A 338 7.77 -1.92 -15.94
N GLN A 339 7.80 -1.15 -17.01
CA GLN A 339 8.36 0.21 -16.99
C GLN A 339 7.58 1.13 -16.05
N ALA A 340 6.24 1.08 -16.08
CA ALA A 340 5.40 1.85 -15.19
C ALA A 340 5.66 1.52 -13.72
N ASP A 341 5.75 0.23 -13.34
CA ASP A 341 6.04 -0.17 -11.95
C ASP A 341 7.39 0.35 -11.48
N LEU A 342 8.44 0.21 -12.29
CA LEU A 342 9.79 0.66 -11.95
C LEU A 342 9.83 2.17 -11.71
N ILE A 343 9.23 2.94 -12.62
CA ILE A 343 9.24 4.40 -12.54
C ILE A 343 8.39 4.89 -11.35
N VAL A 344 7.18 4.33 -11.17
CA VAL A 344 6.31 4.69 -10.03
C VAL A 344 6.96 4.30 -8.71
N THR A 345 7.59 3.12 -8.64
CA THR A 345 8.31 2.67 -7.44
C THR A 345 9.49 3.57 -7.10
N LYS A 346 10.28 3.99 -8.11
CA LYS A 346 11.38 4.94 -7.91
C LYS A 346 10.88 6.28 -7.36
N HIS A 347 9.83 6.85 -7.95
CA HIS A 347 9.24 8.10 -7.47
C HIS A 347 8.62 7.98 -6.07
N TRP A 348 7.99 6.84 -5.78
CA TRP A 348 7.50 6.52 -4.45
C TRP A 348 8.64 6.50 -3.42
N MET A 349 9.77 5.85 -3.71
CA MET A 349 10.93 5.85 -2.82
C MET A 349 11.49 7.26 -2.58
N ARG A 350 11.56 8.11 -3.62
CA ARG A 350 11.95 9.52 -3.45
C ARG A 350 10.97 10.25 -2.53
N MET A 351 9.67 10.01 -2.67
CA MET A 351 8.66 10.59 -1.79
C MET A 351 8.81 10.13 -0.34
N LEU A 352 9.10 8.86 -0.08
CA LEU A 352 9.32 8.33 1.28
C LEU A 352 10.49 9.04 1.97
N VAL A 353 11.62 9.17 1.28
CA VAL A 353 12.80 9.88 1.82
C VAL A 353 12.45 11.35 2.09
N TRP A 354 11.72 12.00 1.20
CA TRP A 354 11.25 13.37 1.41
C TRP A 354 10.30 13.49 2.62
N GLN A 355 9.38 12.53 2.82
CA GLN A 355 8.49 12.49 3.97
C GLN A 355 9.29 12.31 5.29
N MET A 356 10.38 11.54 5.29
CA MET A 356 11.27 11.47 6.45
C MET A 356 11.88 12.83 6.77
N ALA A 357 12.36 13.57 5.76
CA ALA A 357 12.87 14.93 5.93
C ALA A 357 11.81 15.90 6.47
N MET A 358 10.58 15.80 5.95
CA MET A 358 9.43 16.58 6.43
C MET A 358 9.13 16.29 7.91
N SER A 359 9.11 15.01 8.30
CA SER A 359 8.80 14.59 9.69
C SER A 359 9.78 15.14 10.74
N LYS A 360 11.00 15.52 10.30
CA LYS A 360 12.05 16.11 11.14
C LYS A 360 12.26 17.60 10.88
N CYS A 361 11.35 18.25 10.15
CA CYS A 361 11.41 19.68 9.80
C CYS A 361 12.75 20.07 9.14
N LEU A 362 13.31 19.18 8.30
CA LEU A 362 14.60 19.43 7.65
C LEU A 362 14.48 20.21 6.34
N LEU A 363 13.26 20.38 5.84
CA LEU A 363 12.94 20.99 4.55
C LEU A 363 12.94 22.52 4.59
N SER A 364 13.14 23.14 3.43
CA SER A 364 13.05 24.60 3.26
C SER A 364 12.47 24.95 1.89
N SER A 365 11.73 26.07 1.81
CA SER A 365 11.26 26.63 0.52
C SER A 365 12.41 27.19 -0.32
N ASN A 366 13.53 27.56 0.31
CA ASN A 366 14.68 28.19 -0.34
C ASN A 366 15.89 27.24 -0.43
N SER A 367 15.67 25.93 -0.31
CA SER A 367 16.75 24.95 -0.45
C SER A 367 17.28 24.95 -1.88
N SER A 368 18.62 25.04 -2.04
CA SER A 368 19.28 24.84 -3.33
C SER A 368 19.27 23.37 -3.78
N LYS A 369 19.09 22.45 -2.83
CA LYS A 369 18.97 21.01 -3.08
C LYS A 369 17.51 20.64 -3.24
N GLU A 370 17.17 20.02 -4.37
CA GLU A 370 15.83 19.53 -4.66
C GLU A 370 15.33 18.56 -3.59
N SER A 371 16.22 17.71 -3.08
CA SER A 371 15.96 16.71 -2.04
C SER A 371 15.41 17.27 -0.73
N LEU A 372 15.75 18.52 -0.43
CA LEU A 372 15.38 19.23 0.81
C LEU A 372 14.37 20.37 0.58
N SER A 373 13.78 20.44 -0.61
CA SER A 373 12.82 21.48 -0.97
C SER A 373 11.39 21.11 -0.57
N LEU A 374 10.65 22.06 0.02
CA LEU A 374 9.20 21.89 0.30
C LEU A 374 8.36 21.68 -0.97
N SER A 375 8.79 22.24 -2.10
CA SER A 375 8.10 22.11 -3.39
C SER A 375 8.44 20.83 -4.17
N PHE A 376 9.19 19.90 -3.59
CA PHE A 376 9.57 18.65 -4.28
C PHE A 376 8.36 17.83 -4.75
N PRO A 377 7.33 17.57 -3.91
CA PRO A 377 6.16 16.79 -4.35
C PRO A 377 5.41 17.43 -5.52
N VAL A 378 5.36 18.76 -5.57
CA VAL A 378 4.74 19.49 -6.68
C VAL A 378 5.51 19.31 -7.99
N ARG A 379 6.85 19.36 -7.97
CA ARG A 379 7.61 19.05 -9.19
C ARG A 379 7.41 17.61 -9.64
N LEU A 380 7.30 16.71 -8.67
CA LEU A 380 7.01 15.32 -8.92
C LEU A 380 5.62 15.12 -9.56
N SER A 381 4.61 15.93 -9.24
CA SER A 381 3.28 15.80 -9.86
C SER A 381 3.32 16.02 -11.37
N THR A 382 4.13 16.97 -11.84
CA THR A 382 4.31 17.23 -13.27
C THR A 382 4.99 16.03 -13.97
N GLN A 383 6.00 15.43 -13.33
CA GLN A 383 6.64 14.20 -13.83
C GLN A 383 5.64 13.04 -13.87
N LEU A 384 4.88 12.84 -12.79
CA LEU A 384 3.89 11.78 -12.69
C LEU A 384 2.79 11.93 -13.77
N ARG A 385 2.32 13.16 -14.03
CA ARG A 385 1.37 13.42 -15.12
C ARG A 385 1.94 13.03 -16.48
N ALA A 386 3.18 13.43 -16.80
CA ALA A 386 3.83 13.08 -18.06
C ALA A 386 3.91 11.56 -18.25
N LEU A 387 4.24 10.83 -17.17
CA LEU A 387 4.30 9.37 -17.15
C LEU A 387 2.93 8.72 -17.40
N MET A 388 1.90 9.15 -16.67
CA MET A 388 0.55 8.59 -16.81
C MET A 388 -0.08 8.92 -18.17
N THR A 389 0.37 9.98 -18.85
CA THR A 389 -0.05 10.29 -20.23
C THR A 389 0.63 9.38 -21.25
N ARG A 390 1.82 8.86 -20.94
CA ARG A 390 2.62 8.04 -21.85
C ARG A 390 2.22 6.57 -21.84
N PHE A 391 1.87 6.01 -20.68
CA PHE A 391 1.49 4.60 -20.55
C PHE A 391 -0.01 4.39 -20.75
N SER A 392 -0.38 3.26 -21.34
CA SER A 392 -1.79 2.87 -21.41
C SER A 392 -2.34 2.64 -20.00
N ARG A 393 -3.63 2.95 -19.79
CA ARG A 393 -4.30 2.69 -18.51
C ARG A 393 -4.19 1.22 -18.12
N GLN A 394 -4.37 0.33 -19.10
CA GLN A 394 -4.32 -1.11 -18.90
C GLN A 394 -2.96 -1.60 -18.38
N ALA A 395 -1.85 -0.98 -18.84
CA ALA A 395 -0.51 -1.30 -18.33
C ALA A 395 -0.33 -1.00 -16.83
N ILE A 396 -1.11 -0.06 -16.29
CA ILE A 396 -1.09 0.32 -14.87
C ILE A 396 -2.11 -0.49 -14.05
N GLU A 397 -3.24 -0.86 -14.65
CA GLU A 397 -4.29 -1.65 -14.01
C GLU A 397 -3.85 -3.08 -13.66
N ILE A 398 -3.07 -3.72 -14.53
CA ILE A 398 -2.69 -5.14 -14.43
C ILE A 398 -1.79 -5.46 -13.22
N HIS A 399 -1.05 -4.49 -12.68
CA HIS A 399 -0.22 -4.68 -11.49
C HIS A 399 -1.00 -4.76 -10.17
N GLY A 400 -2.33 -4.65 -10.22
CA GLY A 400 -3.19 -4.74 -9.04
C GLY A 400 -2.97 -3.60 -8.04
N SER A 401 -3.27 -3.87 -6.76
CA SER A 401 -3.30 -2.84 -5.71
C SER A 401 -1.94 -2.20 -5.40
N GLY A 402 -0.81 -2.80 -5.80
CA GLY A 402 0.53 -2.30 -5.45
C GLY A 402 0.89 -0.96 -6.10
N ILE A 403 0.77 -0.83 -7.43
CA ILE A 403 1.00 0.46 -8.11
C ILE A 403 -0.07 1.47 -7.72
N GLN A 404 -1.33 1.03 -7.62
CA GLN A 404 -2.45 1.91 -7.25
C GLN A 404 -2.23 2.54 -5.87
N GLN A 405 -1.78 1.74 -4.89
CA GLN A 405 -1.41 2.21 -3.57
C GLN A 405 -0.28 3.25 -3.61
N LYS A 406 0.81 2.96 -4.35
CA LYS A 406 1.94 3.90 -4.50
C LYS A 406 1.49 5.21 -5.15
N LEU A 407 0.68 5.15 -6.20
CA LEU A 407 0.12 6.33 -6.88
C LEU A 407 -0.82 7.13 -5.98
N PHE A 408 -1.65 6.45 -5.17
CA PHE A 408 -2.46 7.10 -4.15
C PHE A 408 -1.59 7.83 -3.13
N GLU A 409 -0.57 7.17 -2.55
CA GLU A 409 0.32 7.79 -1.56
C GLU A 409 1.08 9.01 -2.11
N LEU A 410 1.54 8.92 -3.36
CA LEU A 410 2.15 10.03 -4.08
C LEU A 410 1.15 11.19 -4.23
N THR A 411 -0.04 10.90 -4.74
CA THR A 411 -1.10 11.89 -5.02
C THR A 411 -1.62 12.54 -3.73
N ASP A 412 -1.78 11.76 -2.66
CA ASP A 412 -2.18 12.24 -1.33
C ASP A 412 -1.16 13.22 -0.76
N THR A 413 0.13 12.89 -0.89
CA THR A 413 1.24 13.74 -0.43
C THR A 413 1.33 15.03 -1.24
N ILE A 414 1.17 14.94 -2.57
CA ILE A 414 1.10 16.11 -3.45
C ILE A 414 -0.03 17.04 -3.01
N ALA A 415 -1.23 16.49 -2.77
CA ALA A 415 -2.38 17.26 -2.31
C ALA A 415 -2.09 18.02 -1.02
N ASN A 416 -1.49 17.33 -0.03
CA ASN A 416 -1.11 17.95 1.24
C ASN A 416 -0.17 19.15 1.02
N VAL A 417 0.81 19.02 0.14
CA VAL A 417 1.75 20.12 -0.15
C VAL A 417 1.05 21.26 -0.88
N ILE A 418 0.17 21.00 -1.84
CA ILE A 418 -0.56 22.07 -2.53
C ILE A 418 -1.45 22.85 -1.55
N ILE A 419 -2.11 22.16 -0.62
CA ILE A 419 -2.98 22.76 0.39
C ILE A 419 -2.18 23.60 1.40
N THR A 420 -0.97 23.15 1.77
CA THR A 420 -0.20 23.73 2.89
C THR A 420 0.91 24.69 2.48
N VAL A 421 1.44 24.56 1.27
CA VAL A 421 2.58 25.35 0.77
C VAL A 421 2.10 26.32 -0.32
N PRO A 422 1.99 27.63 -0.01
CA PRO A 422 1.57 28.63 -0.99
C PRO A 422 2.48 28.64 -2.22
N ALA A 423 1.89 28.82 -3.40
CA ALA A 423 2.66 29.08 -4.61
C ALA A 423 3.10 30.55 -4.68
N ALA A 424 4.17 30.85 -5.42
CA ALA A 424 4.66 32.22 -5.56
C ALA A 424 3.76 33.07 -6.45
N THR A 425 3.04 32.43 -7.38
CA THR A 425 2.15 33.11 -8.32
C THR A 425 0.84 32.35 -8.48
N VAL A 426 -0.21 33.05 -8.91
CA VAL A 426 -1.51 32.41 -9.19
C VAL A 426 -1.42 31.43 -10.37
N GLN A 427 -0.58 31.73 -11.36
CA GLN A 427 -0.32 30.83 -12.49
C GLN A 427 0.31 29.51 -12.02
N GLU A 428 1.25 29.59 -11.08
CA GLU A 428 1.84 28.41 -10.48
C GLU A 428 0.79 27.60 -9.72
N THR A 429 -0.02 28.24 -8.86
CA THR A 429 -1.14 27.57 -8.17
C THR A 429 -2.06 26.83 -9.16
N ALA A 430 -2.46 27.50 -10.25
CA ALA A 430 -3.33 26.89 -11.26
C ALA A 430 -2.69 25.65 -11.89
N GLY A 431 -1.40 25.71 -12.23
CA GLY A 431 -0.66 24.55 -12.74
C GLY A 431 -0.61 23.38 -11.74
N ARG A 432 -0.36 23.66 -10.45
CA ARG A 432 -0.33 22.63 -9.40
C ARG A 432 -1.69 21.92 -9.25
N VAL A 433 -2.78 22.70 -9.24
CA VAL A 433 -4.15 22.17 -9.12
C VAL A 433 -4.54 21.37 -10.36
N ASP A 434 -4.14 21.81 -11.55
CA ASP A 434 -4.40 21.11 -12.80
C ASP A 434 -3.67 19.75 -12.85
N ASP A 435 -2.39 19.71 -12.49
CA ASP A 435 -1.62 18.46 -12.35
C ASP A 435 -2.29 17.50 -11.36
N PHE A 436 -2.69 17.98 -10.19
CA PHE A 436 -3.37 17.19 -9.17
C PHE A 436 -4.74 16.66 -9.66
N THR A 437 -5.52 17.50 -10.32
CA THR A 437 -6.84 17.12 -10.87
C THR A 437 -6.71 16.03 -11.92
N PHE A 438 -5.68 16.08 -12.75
CA PHE A 438 -5.38 15.02 -13.70
C PHE A 438 -5.03 13.70 -13.01
N LEU A 439 -4.18 13.73 -11.99
CA LEU A 439 -3.79 12.52 -11.24
C LEU A 439 -4.99 11.87 -10.53
N ILE A 440 -5.85 12.67 -9.92
CA ILE A 440 -7.13 12.18 -9.36
C ILE A 440 -8.00 11.58 -10.46
N GLY A 441 -8.19 12.29 -11.57
CA GLY A 441 -9.02 11.81 -12.68
C GLY A 441 -8.52 10.47 -13.22
N PHE A 442 -7.21 10.30 -13.30
CA PHE A 442 -6.59 9.02 -13.64
C PHE A 442 -6.90 7.94 -12.60
N LEU A 443 -6.61 8.16 -11.31
CA LEU A 443 -6.87 7.18 -10.24
C LEU A 443 -8.35 6.78 -10.14
N PHE A 444 -9.25 7.75 -10.26
CA PHE A 444 -10.69 7.53 -10.18
C PHE A 444 -11.25 6.76 -11.36
N SER A 445 -10.52 6.74 -12.47
CA SER A 445 -10.87 6.00 -13.66
C SER A 445 -10.47 4.52 -13.61
N LEU A 446 -9.70 4.12 -12.60
CA LEU A 446 -9.33 2.72 -12.37
C LEU A 446 -10.53 1.93 -11.79
N PRO A 447 -10.87 0.76 -12.34
CA PRO A 447 -12.10 0.03 -12.02
C PRO A 447 -12.18 -0.46 -10.57
N SER A 448 -11.04 -0.81 -9.97
CA SER A 448 -10.96 -1.36 -8.60
C SER A 448 -10.28 -0.42 -7.59
N PHE A 449 -10.35 0.90 -7.82
CA PHE A 449 -9.75 1.86 -6.90
C PHE A 449 -10.49 1.90 -5.56
N ASP A 450 -9.74 1.83 -4.46
CA ASP A 450 -10.29 1.70 -3.11
C ASP A 450 -11.26 2.87 -2.77
N PRO A 451 -12.48 2.58 -2.29
CA PRO A 451 -13.47 3.61 -1.98
C PRO A 451 -13.04 4.58 -0.90
N VAL A 452 -12.29 4.12 0.11
CA VAL A 452 -11.81 4.99 1.21
C VAL A 452 -10.73 5.94 0.68
N GLN A 453 -9.83 5.45 -0.17
CA GLN A 453 -8.83 6.28 -0.84
C GLN A 453 -9.47 7.31 -1.76
N ARG A 454 -10.53 6.91 -2.48
CA ARG A 454 -11.35 7.82 -3.30
C ARG A 454 -11.93 8.95 -2.47
N ASP A 455 -12.56 8.61 -1.33
CA ASP A 455 -13.12 9.61 -0.42
C ASP A 455 -12.05 10.56 0.12
N ILE A 456 -10.86 10.06 0.49
CA ILE A 456 -9.75 10.89 0.96
C ILE A 456 -9.34 11.93 -0.09
N LEU A 457 -9.10 11.49 -1.34
CA LEU A 457 -8.69 12.41 -2.42
C LEU A 457 -9.81 13.39 -2.80
N GLN A 458 -11.07 12.94 -2.78
CA GLN A 458 -12.24 13.78 -3.05
C GLN A 458 -12.36 14.92 -2.02
N ASN A 459 -12.21 14.61 -0.73
CA ASN A 459 -12.22 15.62 0.33
C ASN A 459 -11.10 16.66 0.15
N LYS A 460 -9.92 16.24 -0.31
CA LYS A 460 -8.81 17.17 -0.58
C LYS A 460 -9.07 18.05 -1.80
N LEU A 461 -9.71 17.50 -2.83
CA LEU A 461 -10.14 18.27 -4.00
C LEU A 461 -11.14 19.35 -3.60
N GLU A 462 -12.14 19.01 -2.78
CA GLU A 462 -13.12 19.96 -2.25
C GLU A 462 -12.46 21.05 -1.38
N GLN A 463 -11.50 20.66 -0.55
CA GLN A 463 -10.72 21.63 0.23
C GLN A 463 -9.95 22.59 -0.68
N LEU A 464 -9.30 22.11 -1.74
CA LEU A 464 -8.61 22.96 -2.71
C LEU A 464 -9.56 23.89 -3.44
N GLN A 465 -10.73 23.41 -3.86
CA GLN A 465 -11.77 24.23 -4.48
C GLN A 465 -12.26 25.34 -3.55
N SER A 466 -12.36 25.07 -2.24
CA SER A 466 -12.74 26.08 -1.25
C SER A 466 -11.67 27.16 -1.04
N LEU A 467 -10.39 26.80 -1.15
CA LEU A 467 -9.24 27.71 -1.01
C LEU A 467 -9.05 28.58 -2.25
N PHE A 468 -9.49 28.11 -3.41
CA PHE A 468 -9.38 28.82 -4.70
C PHE A 468 -10.77 28.96 -5.38
N PRO A 469 -11.74 29.65 -4.76
CA PRO A 469 -13.16 29.62 -5.13
C PRO A 469 -13.49 30.23 -6.50
N TYR A 470 -12.58 30.95 -7.13
CA TYR A 470 -12.81 31.53 -8.46
C TYR A 470 -12.90 30.48 -9.59
N SER A 471 -12.66 29.20 -9.33
CA SER A 471 -12.81 28.11 -10.30
C SER A 471 -14.24 27.53 -10.42
N ALA A 472 -15.17 27.86 -9.52
CA ALA A 472 -16.49 27.21 -9.46
C ALA A 472 -17.65 28.04 -10.02
N SER A 473 -17.46 29.32 -10.34
CA SER A 473 -18.56 30.25 -10.64
C SER A 473 -18.98 30.35 -12.12
N GLU A 474 -18.27 29.73 -13.08
CA GLU A 474 -18.64 29.82 -14.51
C GLU A 474 -18.87 28.45 -15.19
N ALA A 475 -19.07 27.37 -14.41
CA ALA A 475 -19.57 26.09 -14.92
C ALA A 475 -21.10 25.90 -14.70
N GLY A 476 -21.78 26.92 -14.17
CA GLY A 476 -23.20 26.88 -13.84
C GLY A 476 -24.00 27.89 -14.65
N THR A 477 -24.20 27.64 -15.94
CA THR A 477 -25.39 28.08 -16.71
C THR A 477 -25.35 27.41 -18.08
N SER A 478 -25.85 26.17 -18.16
CA SER A 478 -26.42 25.68 -19.41
C SER A 478 -27.94 25.83 -19.32
N PRO A 479 -28.63 26.44 -20.31
CA PRO A 479 -30.06 26.64 -20.25
C PRO A 479 -30.80 25.32 -20.35
N ALA A 480 -31.85 25.20 -19.53
CA ALA A 480 -32.70 24.03 -19.45
C ALA A 480 -33.47 23.76 -20.76
N ALA A 481 -33.61 22.46 -21.03
CA ALA A 481 -34.80 21.74 -21.50
C ALA A 481 -35.57 22.31 -22.71
N SER A 482 -35.45 21.59 -23.83
CA SER A 482 -36.63 21.27 -24.65
C SER A 482 -36.54 19.81 -25.10
N ASP A 483 -37.71 19.16 -25.06
CA ASP A 483 -38.00 17.76 -25.30
C ASP A 483 -37.30 17.15 -26.52
N ILE A 484 -37.01 15.84 -26.47
CA ILE A 484 -37.35 14.88 -27.55
C ILE A 484 -37.20 13.45 -27.03
N THR A 485 -38.19 12.66 -27.43
CA THR A 485 -38.53 11.26 -27.15
C THR A 485 -37.53 10.22 -27.65
N TYR A 486 -37.51 9.09 -26.95
CA TYR A 486 -36.79 7.85 -27.27
C TYR A 486 -37.12 7.29 -28.67
N THR A 487 -36.09 6.95 -29.45
CA THR A 487 -36.12 5.80 -30.37
C THR A 487 -34.75 5.11 -30.44
N SER A 488 -34.80 3.79 -30.51
CA SER A 488 -33.71 2.80 -30.55
C SER A 488 -32.98 2.77 -31.90
N SER A 489 -31.64 2.59 -31.90
CA SER A 489 -30.91 1.70 -32.83
C SER A 489 -29.39 1.66 -32.58
N SER A 490 -28.84 0.46 -32.74
CA SER A 490 -27.44 -0.04 -32.72
C SER A 490 -26.31 0.82 -33.32
N LYS A 491 -25.12 0.80 -32.68
CA LYS A 491 -23.79 0.37 -33.23
C LYS A 491 -22.59 0.65 -32.30
N THR A 492 -21.72 -0.37 -32.17
CA THR A 492 -20.26 -0.48 -31.84
C THR A 492 -19.53 0.61 -31.01
N PRO A 493 -18.70 0.23 -30.00
CA PRO A 493 -17.94 1.19 -29.19
C PRO A 493 -16.57 1.52 -29.81
N HIS A 494 -16.31 2.81 -30.01
CA HIS A 494 -14.97 3.38 -30.17
C HIS A 494 -14.50 3.91 -28.79
N ASN A 495 -13.23 3.66 -28.47
CA ASN A 495 -12.55 4.12 -27.26
C ASN A 495 -12.37 5.64 -27.25
N ASP A 496 -13.12 6.36 -26.41
CA ASP A 496 -12.88 7.77 -26.10
C ASP A 496 -12.28 7.89 -24.69
N LEU A 497 -11.00 8.31 -24.61
CA LEU A 497 -10.45 8.90 -23.40
C LEU A 497 -11.25 10.18 -23.06
N PRO A 498 -11.43 10.53 -21.78
CA PRO A 498 -12.07 11.79 -21.43
C PRO A 498 -11.22 12.96 -21.95
N SER A 499 -11.85 13.84 -22.73
CA SER A 499 -11.24 15.10 -23.16
C SER A 499 -10.91 15.96 -21.93
N PRO A 500 -9.71 16.57 -21.85
CA PRO A 500 -9.38 17.44 -20.74
C PRO A 500 -10.30 18.67 -20.73
N PRO A 501 -10.63 19.25 -19.56
CA PRO A 501 -11.29 20.54 -19.53
C PRO A 501 -10.44 21.57 -20.30
N SER A 502 -11.09 22.34 -21.17
CA SER A 502 -10.39 23.16 -22.17
C SER A 502 -9.37 24.13 -21.52
N ARG A 503 -8.15 24.14 -22.06
CA ARG A 503 -7.05 25.09 -21.76
C ARG A 503 -7.48 26.57 -21.73
N VAL A 504 -8.64 26.88 -22.32
CA VAL A 504 -9.20 28.23 -22.47
C VAL A 504 -9.65 28.81 -21.13
N VAL A 505 -10.24 28.00 -20.24
CA VAL A 505 -10.80 28.49 -18.97
C VAL A 505 -9.72 29.02 -18.04
N TRP A 506 -8.57 28.36 -17.98
CA TRP A 506 -7.47 28.72 -17.07
C TRP A 506 -6.56 29.84 -17.62
N HIS A 507 -6.37 29.91 -18.94
CA HIS A 507 -5.64 31.02 -19.57
C HIS A 507 -6.37 32.36 -19.45
N GLU A 508 -7.70 32.37 -19.57
CA GLU A 508 -8.51 33.59 -19.45
C GLU A 508 -8.51 34.12 -18.00
N MET A 509 -8.41 33.22 -17.02
CA MET A 509 -8.35 33.52 -15.59
C MET A 509 -7.01 34.14 -15.16
N ALA A 510 -5.89 33.60 -15.67
CA ALA A 510 -4.54 34.17 -15.47
C ALA A 510 -4.41 35.58 -16.04
N LYS A 511 -5.10 35.84 -17.17
CA LYS A 511 -5.14 37.15 -17.83
C LYS A 511 -5.89 38.18 -16.98
N LYS A 512 -7.07 37.82 -16.43
CA LYS A 512 -7.89 38.70 -15.57
C LYS A 512 -7.24 39.03 -14.22
N LEU A 513 -6.48 38.09 -13.65
CA LEU A 513 -5.76 38.31 -12.39
C LEU A 513 -4.49 39.17 -12.55
N SER A 514 -3.85 39.15 -13.72
CA SER A 514 -2.72 40.06 -14.02
C SER A 514 -3.15 41.53 -14.12
N MET A 515 -4.42 41.79 -14.44
CA MET A 515 -4.98 43.15 -14.59
C MET A 515 -5.50 43.74 -13.27
N ALA A 516 -5.55 42.95 -12.20
CA ALA A 516 -6.01 43.35 -10.88
C ALA A 516 -4.83 43.39 -9.87
N GLN A 517 -3.83 44.24 -10.10
CA GLN A 517 -2.85 44.59 -9.07
C GLN A 517 -3.35 45.79 -8.24
N PRO A 518 -3.36 45.72 -6.90
CA PRO A 518 -3.47 46.92 -6.07
C PRO A 518 -2.13 47.65 -5.99
N ARG A 519 -2.19 48.97 -6.13
CA ARG A 519 -1.10 49.92 -5.85
C ARG A 519 -0.69 49.85 -4.37
N ASP A 520 0.61 50.06 -4.15
CA ASP A 520 1.40 50.28 -2.91
C ASP A 520 0.66 50.50 -1.58
N ALA A 521 1.02 49.71 -0.54
CA ALA A 521 1.02 50.09 0.89
C ALA A 521 1.86 49.07 1.73
N PRO A 522 2.34 49.39 2.95
CA PRO A 522 3.76 49.24 3.31
C PRO A 522 4.15 47.94 4.03
N ARG A 523 5.44 47.59 3.86
CA ARG A 523 6.19 46.56 4.60
C ARG A 523 6.39 46.96 6.07
N SER A 524 5.58 46.43 6.98
CA SER A 524 5.97 46.17 8.37
C SER A 524 4.89 45.32 9.05
N ASP A 525 5.19 44.06 9.34
CA ASP A 525 4.61 43.21 10.41
C ASP A 525 4.70 41.69 10.15
N LEU A 526 5.64 41.23 9.31
CA LEU A 526 5.91 39.79 9.14
C LEU A 526 7.08 39.25 9.98
N ALA A 527 7.39 39.89 11.12
CA ALA A 527 8.55 39.52 11.96
C ALA A 527 8.20 39.12 13.41
N ARG A 528 6.93 38.83 13.74
CA ARG A 528 6.53 38.52 15.13
C ARG A 528 5.69 37.26 15.35
N LEU A 529 5.75 36.28 14.45
CA LEU A 529 5.09 34.99 14.65
C LEU A 529 6.05 33.78 14.50
N ILE A 530 7.27 33.91 15.03
CA ILE A 530 8.14 32.77 15.33
C ILE A 530 8.71 33.00 16.74
N GLU A 531 7.88 32.77 17.76
CA GLU A 531 8.31 32.48 19.13
C GLU A 531 7.11 31.91 19.89
N GLY A 532 7.12 30.60 20.10
CA GLY A 532 6.22 29.93 21.05
C GLY A 532 5.26 28.88 20.47
N VAL A 533 5.80 27.74 20.01
CA VAL A 533 5.30 26.37 20.32
C VAL A 533 6.47 25.42 20.33
#